data_AF-A0A853FUU1-F1
#
_entry.id   AF-A0A853FUU1-F1
#
_cell.length_a   1.000
_cell.length_b   1.000
_cell.length_c   1.000
_cell.angle_alpha   90.00
_cell.angle_beta   90.00
_cell.angle_gamma   90.00
#
_symmetry.space_group_name_H-M   'P 1'
#
loop_
_entity.id
_entity.type
_entity.pdbx_description
1 polymer ?
#
loop_
_entity_poly.entity_id
_entity_poly.type
_entity_poly.pdbx_seq_one_letter_code
_entity_poly.pdbx_strand_id
1 'polypeptide(L)'
;MNTTAPDTALLSEALRLSEQDRPYAWATVVRAAPPTSAYVGAQAIVTAEGSLLGWVGGGCARDIVVQSCLGAIQDGNPRLIRISNDGQVSDPDTEHHAMPCASNGALELFIQPVRPAPALCIAGSTPAAMAAGAIAGVLGWRVSHGRPGVDGPPPDYVLVATQGADDAENLEWALSSPARKVLLIASRRKAEALADAMRRAGLGESRLSDLESPAGPDIQAGTPAEVALAAVAGLVRAHRRASGAAPSRDAHLDEPRAAEPAAARAAAAAYVNPVCLRPIDPASALHTVSIEGATHYFCCNGCKAKFDGDPMKYLEIARRMPGAGHGPEAA
;
A
#
# COMPACT_ATOMS: atom_id res chain seq x y z
N MET A 1 29.02 -11.08 15.71
CA MET A 1 29.10 -9.76 16.38
C MET A 1 27.73 -9.13 16.27
N ASN A 2 27.00 -9.11 17.38
CA ASN A 2 25.64 -8.57 17.45
C ASN A 2 25.78 -7.07 17.76
N THR A 3 25.77 -6.22 16.74
CA THR A 3 25.90 -4.77 16.94
C THR A 3 24.55 -4.23 17.39
N THR A 4 24.45 -3.86 18.67
CA THR A 4 23.26 -3.29 19.32
C THR A 4 22.97 -1.84 18.91
N ALA A 5 23.69 -1.30 17.91
CA ALA A 5 23.44 0.01 17.32
C ALA A 5 22.98 -0.17 15.87
N PRO A 6 22.06 0.68 15.36
CA PRO A 6 21.74 0.69 13.93
C PRO A 6 23.04 0.86 13.15
N ASP A 7 23.22 0.04 12.12
CA ASP A 7 24.42 0.08 11.30
C ASP A 7 24.51 1.45 10.61
N THR A 8 25.33 2.33 11.17
CA THR A 8 25.53 3.70 10.68
C THR A 8 26.00 3.74 9.23
N ALA A 9 26.63 2.66 8.74
CA ALA A 9 27.01 2.54 7.35
C ALA A 9 25.79 2.37 6.43
N LEU A 10 24.79 1.58 6.85
CA LEU A 10 23.54 1.44 6.09
C LEU A 10 22.77 2.76 6.05
N LEU A 11 22.65 3.47 7.17
CA LEU A 11 21.97 4.77 7.20
C LEU A 11 22.67 5.80 6.30
N SER A 12 24.01 5.84 6.32
CA SER A 12 24.78 6.75 5.46
C SER A 12 24.61 6.42 3.99
N GLU A 13 24.59 5.13 3.63
CA GLU A 13 24.35 4.70 2.26
C GLU A 13 22.92 5.01 1.78
N ALA A 14 21.92 4.79 2.63
CA ALA A 14 20.53 5.16 2.33
C ALA A 14 20.40 6.66 2.04
N LEU A 15 20.97 7.52 2.90
CA LEU A 15 20.97 8.97 2.68
C LEU A 15 21.64 9.32 1.35
N ARG A 16 22.82 8.76 1.07
CA ARG A 16 23.56 8.98 -0.17
C ARG A 16 22.75 8.56 -1.41
N LEU A 17 22.03 7.44 -1.35
CA LEU A 17 21.18 6.97 -2.45
C LEU A 17 19.97 7.88 -2.63
N SER A 18 19.33 8.30 -1.55
CA SER A 18 18.19 9.25 -1.59
C SER A 18 18.59 10.62 -2.15
N GLU A 19 19.73 11.18 -1.75
CA GLU A 19 20.24 12.45 -2.27
C GLU A 19 20.55 12.40 -3.77
N GLN A 20 20.85 11.21 -4.30
CA GLN A 20 21.13 10.97 -5.71
C GLN A 20 19.91 10.54 -6.52
N ASP A 21 18.70 10.55 -5.94
CA ASP A 21 17.49 10.01 -6.54
C ASP A 21 17.69 8.56 -7.06
N ARG A 22 18.49 7.75 -6.35
CA ARG A 22 18.74 6.34 -6.71
C ARG A 22 17.82 5.42 -5.90
N PRO A 23 16.96 4.62 -6.55
CA PRO A 23 16.08 3.71 -5.83
C PRO A 23 16.85 2.55 -5.19
N TYR A 24 16.36 2.11 -4.04
CA TYR A 24 16.91 1.00 -3.28
C TYR A 24 15.82 0.32 -2.45
N ALA A 25 16.12 -0.84 -1.86
CA ALA A 25 15.25 -1.50 -0.90
C ALA A 25 15.99 -1.76 0.40
N TRP A 26 15.28 -1.58 1.51
CA TRP A 26 15.74 -1.89 2.84
C TRP A 26 15.13 -3.21 3.29
N ALA A 27 15.96 -4.23 3.47
CA ALA A 27 15.56 -5.53 3.98
C ALA A 27 15.87 -5.63 5.48
N THR A 28 14.89 -6.05 6.28
CA THR A 28 15.05 -6.31 7.71
C THR A 28 14.57 -7.71 8.04
N VAL A 29 15.42 -8.52 8.67
CA VAL A 29 15.02 -9.82 9.20
C VAL A 29 14.11 -9.60 10.40
N VAL A 30 12.83 -9.96 10.27
CA VAL A 30 11.81 -9.81 11.32
C VAL A 30 11.62 -11.09 12.12
N ARG A 31 11.93 -12.25 11.52
CA ARG A 31 11.94 -13.55 12.21
C ARG A 31 13.10 -14.43 11.74
N ALA A 32 13.69 -15.17 12.66
CA ALA A 32 14.74 -16.13 12.38
C ALA A 32 14.54 -17.40 13.21
N ALA A 33 14.46 -18.55 12.54
CA ALA A 33 14.38 -19.88 13.15
C ALA A 33 15.64 -20.69 12.78
N PRO A 34 16.38 -21.23 13.76
CA PRO A 34 17.57 -22.04 13.52
C PRO A 34 17.31 -23.32 12.71
N PRO A 35 18.32 -23.86 11.99
CA PRO A 35 19.67 -23.31 11.84
C PRO A 35 19.72 -22.16 10.81
N THR A 36 20.15 -20.97 11.24
CA THR A 36 20.37 -19.82 10.36
C THR A 36 21.50 -18.94 10.91
N SER A 37 22.25 -18.31 10.03
CA SER A 37 23.30 -17.34 10.39
C SER A 37 22.79 -15.90 10.48
N ALA A 38 21.51 -15.66 10.14
CA ALA A 38 20.86 -14.39 10.38
C ALA A 38 20.30 -14.33 11.81
N TYR A 39 19.97 -13.11 12.24
CA TYR A 39 19.32 -12.84 13.52
C TYR A 39 18.23 -11.79 13.31
N VAL A 40 17.24 -11.76 14.20
CA VAL A 40 16.19 -10.74 14.16
C VAL A 40 16.82 -9.36 14.31
N GLY A 41 16.45 -8.43 13.42
CA GLY A 41 17.04 -7.09 13.35
C GLY A 41 18.28 -6.99 12.45
N ALA A 42 18.75 -8.08 11.85
CA ALA A 42 19.75 -8.00 10.79
C ALA A 42 19.18 -7.25 9.57
N GLN A 43 19.96 -6.32 9.01
CA GLN A 43 19.50 -5.42 7.96
C GLN A 43 20.46 -5.36 6.78
N ALA A 44 19.91 -5.10 5.60
CA ALA A 44 20.69 -4.81 4.41
C ALA A 44 19.97 -3.81 3.49
N ILE A 45 20.75 -3.09 2.71
CA ILE A 45 20.29 -2.30 1.57
C ILE A 45 20.62 -3.06 0.29
N VAL A 46 19.65 -3.12 -0.62
CA VAL A 46 19.85 -3.61 -1.99
C VAL A 46 19.60 -2.46 -2.96
N THR A 47 20.57 -2.16 -3.82
CA THR A 47 20.43 -1.13 -4.86
C THR A 47 19.67 -1.66 -6.08
N ALA A 48 19.22 -0.78 -6.97
CA ALA A 48 18.57 -1.17 -8.23
C ALA A 48 19.45 -2.04 -9.15
N GLU A 49 20.78 -2.01 -8.98
CA GLU A 49 21.73 -2.86 -9.70
C GLU A 49 21.95 -4.22 -9.03
N GLY A 50 21.25 -4.50 -7.92
CA GLY A 50 21.33 -5.76 -7.18
C GLY A 50 22.48 -5.86 -6.19
N SER A 51 23.21 -4.76 -5.94
CA SER A 51 24.29 -4.75 -4.94
C SER A 51 23.71 -4.75 -3.54
N LEU A 52 24.12 -5.70 -2.69
CA LEU A 52 23.68 -5.81 -1.30
C LEU A 52 24.79 -5.36 -0.34
N LEU A 53 24.49 -4.34 0.47
CA LEU A 53 25.27 -3.85 1.60
C LEU A 53 24.58 -4.25 2.91
N GLY A 54 25.32 -4.80 3.87
CA GLY A 54 24.79 -5.25 5.16
C GLY A 54 24.65 -6.77 5.26
N TRP A 55 23.78 -7.24 6.17
CA TRP A 55 23.63 -8.65 6.50
C TRP A 55 22.17 -9.07 6.65
N VAL A 56 21.78 -10.13 5.96
CA VAL A 56 20.44 -10.77 6.04
C VAL A 56 20.54 -12.29 6.22
N GLY A 57 21.75 -12.80 6.46
CA GLY A 57 22.07 -14.23 6.52
C GLY A 57 23.13 -14.66 5.49
N GLY A 58 23.41 -15.96 5.48
CA GLY A 58 24.39 -16.58 4.58
C GLY A 58 23.95 -16.65 3.12
N GLY A 59 24.82 -17.17 2.25
CA GLY A 59 24.63 -17.18 0.80
C GLY A 59 23.31 -17.80 0.32
N CYS A 60 22.77 -18.79 1.02
CA CYS A 60 21.55 -19.49 0.62
C CYS A 60 20.29 -18.60 0.61
N ALA A 61 20.25 -17.54 1.41
CA ALA A 61 19.12 -16.60 1.42
C ALA A 61 19.38 -15.35 0.56
N ARG A 62 20.65 -15.06 0.25
CA ARG A 62 21.07 -13.78 -0.36
C ARG A 62 20.39 -13.53 -1.70
N ASP A 63 20.41 -14.51 -2.60
CA ASP A 63 19.88 -14.34 -3.96
C ASP A 63 18.37 -14.11 -3.94
N ILE A 64 17.64 -14.85 -3.09
CA ILE A 64 16.20 -14.65 -2.90
C ILE A 64 15.93 -13.24 -2.39
N VAL A 65 16.63 -12.80 -1.34
CA VAL A 65 16.45 -11.45 -0.80
C VAL A 65 16.74 -10.38 -1.86
N VAL A 66 17.82 -10.51 -2.63
CA VAL A 66 18.15 -9.58 -3.71
C VAL A 66 17.05 -9.56 -4.76
N GLN A 67 16.57 -10.71 -5.22
CA GLN A 67 15.49 -10.77 -6.23
C GLN A 67 14.19 -10.16 -5.70
N SER A 68 13.78 -10.46 -4.46
CA SER A 68 12.60 -9.86 -3.85
C SER A 68 12.76 -8.34 -3.65
N CYS A 69 13.96 -7.87 -3.31
CA CYS A 69 14.28 -6.44 -3.24
C CYS A 69 14.17 -5.77 -4.62
N LEU A 70 14.70 -6.38 -5.68
CA LEU A 70 14.60 -5.85 -7.03
C LEU A 70 13.14 -5.77 -7.51
N GLY A 71 12.35 -6.81 -7.21
CA GLY A 71 10.90 -6.80 -7.45
C GLY A 71 10.20 -5.66 -6.71
N ALA A 72 10.50 -5.49 -5.41
CA ALA A 72 9.96 -4.40 -4.60
C ALA A 72 10.40 -3.01 -5.10
N ILE A 73 11.63 -2.85 -5.61
CA ILE A 73 12.08 -1.59 -6.21
C ILE A 73 11.29 -1.29 -7.48
N GLN A 74 11.06 -2.31 -8.31
CA GLN A 74 10.40 -2.18 -9.60
C GLN A 74 8.94 -1.74 -9.45
N ASP A 75 8.17 -2.42 -8.60
CA ASP A 75 6.75 -2.09 -8.36
C ASP A 75 6.55 -1.07 -7.22
N GLY A 76 7.53 -0.93 -6.32
CA GLY A 76 7.46 -0.05 -5.15
C GLY A 76 6.52 -0.51 -4.06
N ASN A 77 6.09 -1.76 -4.09
CA ASN A 77 5.29 -2.36 -3.05
C ASN A 77 6.21 -2.98 -1.99
N PRO A 78 5.99 -2.71 -0.70
CA PRO A 78 6.65 -3.46 0.36
C PRO A 78 6.28 -4.93 0.29
N ARG A 79 7.20 -5.80 0.72
CA ARG A 79 7.01 -7.25 0.71
C ARG A 79 7.40 -7.83 2.05
N LEU A 80 6.57 -8.74 2.56
CA LEU A 80 6.96 -9.66 3.61
C LEU A 80 7.28 -10.98 2.93
N ILE A 81 8.52 -11.45 3.05
CA ILE A 81 8.94 -12.72 2.43
C ILE A 81 9.31 -13.73 3.50
N ARG A 82 9.05 -15.00 3.23
CA ARG A 82 9.45 -16.14 4.06
C ARG A 82 10.29 -17.11 3.24
N ILE A 83 11.48 -17.42 3.74
CA ILE A 83 12.40 -18.38 3.14
C ILE A 83 12.48 -19.61 4.05
N SER A 84 11.90 -20.74 3.62
CA SER A 84 11.81 -21.96 4.42
C SER A 84 11.45 -23.19 3.58
N ASN A 85 11.78 -24.38 4.08
CA ASN A 85 11.37 -25.67 3.51
C ASN A 85 10.35 -26.43 4.38
N ASP A 86 9.85 -25.84 5.47
CA ASP A 86 9.02 -26.51 6.47
C ASP A 86 7.54 -26.65 6.09
N GLY A 87 7.14 -26.17 4.91
CA GLY A 87 5.77 -26.27 4.41
C GLY A 87 4.73 -25.54 5.25
N GLN A 88 5.14 -24.73 6.23
CA GLN A 88 4.20 -23.95 7.03
C GLN A 88 3.58 -22.85 6.17
N VAL A 89 2.25 -22.83 6.16
CA VAL A 89 1.47 -21.76 5.55
C VAL A 89 1.61 -20.53 6.44
N SER A 90 2.11 -19.44 5.86
CA SER A 90 2.16 -18.14 6.55
C SER A 90 0.98 -17.26 6.15
N ASP A 91 0.96 -16.02 6.64
CA ASP A 91 -0.09 -15.06 6.32
C ASP A 91 -0.28 -14.93 4.79
N PRO A 92 -1.51 -14.79 4.26
CA PRO A 92 -1.75 -14.61 2.83
C PRO A 92 -0.96 -13.44 2.21
N ASP A 93 -0.57 -12.44 3.00
CA ASP A 93 0.23 -11.30 2.54
C ASP A 93 1.76 -11.61 2.50
N THR A 94 2.19 -12.86 2.73
CA THR A 94 3.60 -13.26 2.77
C THR A 94 4.03 -14.08 1.55
N GLU A 95 5.09 -13.65 0.86
CA GLU A 95 5.67 -14.37 -0.27
C GLU A 95 6.57 -15.52 0.21
N HIS A 96 6.24 -16.75 -0.18
CA HIS A 96 7.01 -17.93 0.19
C HIS A 96 8.06 -18.30 -0.85
N HIS A 97 9.28 -18.54 -0.39
CA HIS A 97 10.38 -19.01 -1.20
C HIS A 97 10.99 -20.27 -0.60
N ALA A 98 11.27 -21.25 -1.44
CA ALA A 98 11.99 -22.45 -1.05
C ALA A 98 13.44 -22.10 -0.70
N MET A 99 13.94 -22.65 0.40
CA MET A 99 15.33 -22.49 0.79
C MET A 99 16.21 -23.40 -0.09
N PRO A 100 17.25 -22.87 -0.77
CA PRO A 100 18.08 -23.65 -1.70
C PRO A 100 18.98 -24.70 -1.02
N CYS A 101 19.23 -24.56 0.28
CA CYS A 101 20.06 -25.48 1.03
C CYS A 101 19.23 -26.46 1.87
N ALA A 102 19.85 -27.58 2.24
CA ALA A 102 19.25 -28.61 3.08
C ALA A 102 19.06 -28.20 4.55
N SER A 103 19.31 -26.93 4.90
CA SER A 103 19.12 -26.46 6.27
C SER A 103 17.63 -26.24 6.53
N ASN A 104 17.11 -26.82 7.61
CA ASN A 104 15.71 -26.65 8.02
C ASN A 104 15.46 -25.32 8.77
N GLY A 105 16.28 -24.31 8.52
CA GLY A 105 16.08 -22.97 9.08
C GLY A 105 14.95 -22.24 8.36
N ALA A 106 14.42 -21.20 9.00
CA ALA A 106 13.45 -20.32 8.36
C ALA A 106 13.77 -18.86 8.65
N LEU A 107 13.57 -18.00 7.64
CA LEU A 107 13.72 -16.56 7.75
C LEU A 107 12.45 -15.88 7.27
N GLU A 108 12.06 -14.83 7.97
CA GLU A 108 11.07 -13.87 7.47
C GLU A 108 11.71 -12.49 7.42
N LEU A 109 11.55 -11.81 6.28
CA LEU A 109 12.13 -10.50 6.04
C LEU A 109 11.07 -9.53 5.55
N PHE A 110 11.05 -8.34 6.15
CA PHE A 110 10.30 -7.21 5.62
C PHE A 110 11.19 -6.38 4.71
N ILE A 111 10.73 -6.16 3.48
CA ILE A 111 11.41 -5.43 2.42
C ILE A 111 10.63 -4.15 2.16
N GLN A 112 11.27 -3.01 2.41
CA GLN A 112 10.72 -1.69 2.17
C GLN A 112 11.46 -1.04 0.99
N PRO A 113 10.83 -0.87 -0.18
CA PRO A 113 11.42 -0.11 -1.26
C PRO A 113 11.40 1.39 -0.93
N VAL A 114 12.45 2.09 -1.37
CA VAL A 114 12.59 3.54 -1.33
C VAL A 114 12.87 4.00 -2.75
N ARG A 115 11.97 4.83 -3.28
CA ARG A 115 12.06 5.38 -4.63
C ARG A 115 12.11 6.91 -4.56
N PRO A 116 12.70 7.56 -5.57
CA PRO A 116 12.60 9.00 -5.72
C PRO A 116 11.13 9.44 -5.71
N ALA A 117 10.88 10.57 -5.06
CA ALA A 117 9.58 11.21 -5.13
C ALA A 117 9.24 11.55 -6.60
N PRO A 118 7.98 11.37 -7.03
CA PRO A 118 7.58 11.69 -8.40
C PRO A 118 7.80 13.18 -8.70
N ALA A 119 8.40 13.47 -9.85
CA ALA A 119 8.57 14.85 -10.33
C ALA A 119 7.33 15.33 -11.08
N LEU A 120 6.73 16.42 -10.62
CA LEU A 120 5.64 17.13 -11.28
C LEU A 120 6.12 18.49 -11.76
N CYS A 121 5.98 18.73 -13.06
CA CYS A 121 6.12 20.05 -13.64
C CYS A 121 4.75 20.69 -13.88
N ILE A 122 4.54 21.90 -13.37
CA ILE A 122 3.29 22.66 -13.55
C ILE A 122 3.53 23.81 -14.52
N ALA A 123 2.98 23.70 -15.72
CA ALA A 123 3.02 24.74 -16.74
C ALA A 123 1.87 25.73 -16.51
N GLY A 124 2.20 26.93 -16.04
CA GLY A 124 1.26 28.01 -15.76
C GLY A 124 1.33 28.51 -14.31
N SER A 125 0.78 29.69 -14.09
CA SER A 125 0.80 30.39 -12.80
C SER A 125 -0.61 30.79 -12.33
N THR A 126 -1.64 30.05 -12.77
CA THR A 126 -3.03 30.29 -12.37
C THR A 126 -3.24 29.93 -10.89
N PRO A 127 -4.32 30.41 -10.25
CA PRO A 127 -4.66 29.99 -8.87
C PRO A 127 -4.79 28.46 -8.73
N ALA A 128 -5.31 27.78 -9.76
CA ALA A 128 -5.36 26.32 -9.79
C ALA A 128 -3.96 25.69 -9.89
N ALA A 129 -3.05 26.27 -10.68
CA ALA A 129 -1.67 25.83 -10.77
C ALA A 129 -0.94 25.92 -9.42
N MET A 130 -1.09 27.05 -8.73
CA MET A 130 -0.48 27.26 -7.41
C MET A 130 -1.06 26.32 -6.35
N ALA A 131 -2.38 26.14 -6.34
CA ALA A 131 -3.05 25.20 -5.44
C ALA A 131 -2.61 23.75 -5.72
N ALA A 132 -2.47 23.36 -6.99
CA ALA A 132 -2.02 22.02 -7.35
C ALA A 132 -0.59 21.76 -6.87
N GLY A 133 0.30 22.76 -7.00
CA GLY A 133 1.67 22.67 -6.47
C GLY A 133 1.71 22.51 -4.95
N ALA A 134 0.87 23.24 -4.22
CA ALA A 134 0.77 23.11 -2.76
C ALA A 134 0.27 21.71 -2.34
N ILE A 135 -0.79 21.20 -2.98
CA ILE A 135 -1.33 19.86 -2.69
C ILE A 135 -0.29 18.78 -3.03
N ALA A 136 0.36 18.87 -4.19
CA ALA A 136 1.38 17.91 -4.60
C ALA A 136 2.60 17.94 -3.65
N GLY A 137 3.00 19.11 -3.15
CA GLY A 137 4.04 19.25 -2.13
C GLY A 137 3.69 18.55 -0.82
N VAL A 138 2.43 18.65 -0.35
CA VAL A 138 1.94 17.90 0.82
C VAL A 138 2.02 16.38 0.60
N LEU A 139 1.79 15.92 -0.62
CA LEU A 139 1.94 14.51 -1.00
C LEU A 139 3.40 14.07 -1.16
N GLY A 140 4.37 14.96 -0.93
CA GLY A 140 5.80 14.68 -1.05
C GLY A 140 6.32 14.62 -2.48
N TRP A 141 5.60 15.20 -3.45
CA TRP A 141 6.06 15.25 -4.85
C TRP A 141 7.11 16.34 -5.04
N ARG A 142 8.05 16.13 -5.95
CA ARG A 142 9.03 17.15 -6.36
C ARG A 142 8.37 18.07 -7.38
N VAL A 143 7.93 19.25 -6.93
CA VAL A 143 7.18 20.19 -7.77
C VAL A 143 8.10 21.25 -8.37
N SER A 144 7.97 21.47 -9.68
CA SER A 144 8.55 22.62 -10.39
C SER A 144 7.44 23.41 -11.11
N HIS A 145 7.67 24.71 -11.28
CA HIS A 145 6.74 25.62 -11.98
C HIS A 145 7.39 26.20 -13.23
N GLY A 146 6.57 26.44 -14.25
CA GLY A 146 7.04 26.89 -15.57
C GLY A 146 7.58 25.73 -16.41
N ARG A 147 8.01 26.01 -17.63
CA ARG A 147 8.74 25.01 -18.42
C ARG A 147 10.15 24.88 -17.82
N PRO A 148 10.62 23.67 -17.49
CA PRO A 148 12.00 23.45 -17.08
C PRO A 148 12.92 23.96 -18.20
N GLY A 149 14.02 24.61 -17.83
CA GLY A 149 15.11 24.85 -18.75
C GLY A 149 15.77 23.53 -19.19
N VAL A 150 16.73 23.61 -20.10
CA VAL A 150 17.50 22.47 -20.63
C VAL A 150 18.29 21.67 -19.57
N ASP A 151 18.44 22.23 -18.35
CA ASP A 151 19.29 21.67 -17.30
C ASP A 151 18.52 21.06 -16.10
N GLY A 152 17.18 21.01 -16.15
CA GLY A 152 16.36 20.37 -15.11
C GLY A 152 16.21 18.86 -15.32
N PRO A 153 16.09 18.05 -14.25
CA PRO A 153 15.75 16.64 -14.41
C PRO A 153 14.39 16.52 -15.13
N PRO A 154 14.23 15.56 -16.04
CA PRO A 154 13.00 15.39 -16.79
C PRO A 154 11.82 15.10 -15.84
N PRO A 155 10.64 15.72 -16.05
CA PRO A 155 9.48 15.47 -15.20
C PRO A 155 8.88 14.09 -15.44
N ASP A 156 8.41 13.43 -14.38
CA ASP A 156 7.60 12.21 -14.51
C ASP A 156 6.19 12.53 -15.00
N TYR A 157 5.65 13.69 -14.60
CA TYR A 157 4.31 14.16 -14.90
C TYR A 157 4.28 15.65 -15.22
N VAL A 158 3.36 16.06 -16.10
CA VAL A 158 3.13 17.47 -16.41
C VAL A 158 1.66 17.84 -16.17
N LEU A 159 1.43 18.98 -15.53
CA LEU A 159 0.12 19.62 -15.42
C LEU A 159 0.14 20.95 -16.18
N VAL A 160 -0.65 21.04 -17.25
CA VAL A 160 -0.88 22.28 -18.01
C VAL A 160 -2.07 23.01 -17.41
N ALA A 161 -1.81 24.16 -16.80
CA ALA A 161 -2.75 24.94 -16.02
C ALA A 161 -2.63 26.44 -16.33
N THR A 162 -2.63 26.80 -17.61
CA THR A 162 -2.38 28.18 -18.06
C THR A 162 -3.65 29.00 -18.31
N GLN A 163 -4.85 28.39 -18.21
CA GLN A 163 -6.14 29.04 -18.50
C GLN A 163 -6.24 29.67 -19.91
N GLY A 164 -5.48 29.21 -20.89
CA GLY A 164 -5.54 29.74 -22.26
C GLY A 164 -4.46 30.74 -22.65
N ALA A 165 -3.60 31.14 -21.72
CA ALA A 165 -2.33 31.74 -22.09
C ALA A 165 -1.39 30.64 -22.61
N ASP A 166 -1.07 30.67 -23.90
CA ASP A 166 -0.07 29.77 -24.52
C ASP A 166 -0.33 28.26 -24.29
N ASP A 167 -1.61 27.85 -24.21
CA ASP A 167 -2.00 26.44 -24.00
C ASP A 167 -1.37 25.51 -25.04
N ALA A 168 -1.37 25.92 -26.32
CA ALA A 168 -0.86 25.10 -27.41
C ALA A 168 0.64 24.83 -27.26
N GLU A 169 1.42 25.87 -26.99
CA GLU A 169 2.87 25.77 -26.86
C GLU A 169 3.28 24.99 -25.59
N ASN A 170 2.55 25.17 -24.48
CA ASN A 170 2.78 24.41 -23.25
C ASN A 170 2.38 22.94 -23.40
N LEU A 171 1.28 22.67 -24.10
CA LEU A 171 0.84 21.31 -24.37
C LEU A 171 1.80 20.59 -25.32
N GLU A 172 2.27 21.24 -26.37
CA GLU A 172 3.25 20.70 -27.32
C GLU A 172 4.54 20.31 -26.60
N TRP A 173 5.09 21.22 -25.79
CA TRP A 173 6.24 20.94 -24.95
C TRP A 173 5.98 19.76 -24.00
N ALA A 174 4.85 19.76 -23.29
CA ALA A 174 4.50 18.71 -22.33
C ALA A 174 4.43 17.33 -22.99
N LEU A 175 3.78 17.24 -24.15
CA LEU A 175 3.66 16.00 -24.92
C LEU A 175 4.98 15.57 -25.56
N SER A 176 5.89 16.50 -25.82
CA SER A 176 7.24 16.21 -26.35
C SER A 176 8.24 15.82 -25.25
N SER A 177 7.92 16.10 -23.99
CA SER A 177 8.74 15.72 -22.83
C SER A 177 8.68 14.20 -22.56
N PRO A 178 9.60 13.64 -21.76
CA PRO A 178 9.54 12.23 -21.35
C PRO A 178 8.47 11.93 -20.27
N ALA A 179 7.57 12.89 -19.97
CA ALA A 179 6.52 12.69 -18.99
C ALA A 179 5.63 11.50 -19.37
N ARG A 180 5.29 10.71 -18.35
CA ARG A 180 4.45 9.51 -18.42
C ARG A 180 2.97 9.84 -18.56
N LYS A 181 2.57 11.02 -18.08
CA LYS A 181 1.19 11.53 -18.20
C LYS A 181 1.21 13.05 -18.25
N VAL A 182 0.35 13.60 -19.11
CA VAL A 182 0.10 15.03 -19.22
C VAL A 182 -1.35 15.30 -18.87
N LEU A 183 -1.61 16.15 -17.87
CA LEU A 183 -2.95 16.60 -17.52
C LEU A 183 -3.14 18.03 -17.98
N LEU A 184 -4.32 18.35 -18.50
CA LEU A 184 -4.66 19.69 -18.95
C LEU A 184 -5.92 20.20 -18.24
N ILE A 185 -5.80 21.35 -17.58
CA ILE A 185 -6.94 22.07 -17.01
C ILE A 185 -7.62 22.84 -18.14
N ALA A 186 -8.48 22.14 -18.88
CA ALA A 186 -9.32 22.72 -19.92
C ALA A 186 -10.66 21.99 -20.05
N SER A 187 -11.65 22.66 -20.63
CA SER A 187 -12.91 22.00 -21.01
C SER A 187 -12.66 20.96 -22.10
N ARG A 188 -13.53 19.93 -22.19
CA ARG A 188 -13.46 18.87 -23.22
C ARG A 188 -13.30 19.44 -24.64
N ARG A 189 -14.19 20.37 -25.01
CA ARG A 189 -14.17 21.07 -26.30
C ARG A 189 -12.82 21.75 -26.59
N LYS A 190 -12.23 22.42 -25.59
CA LYS A 190 -10.94 23.11 -25.78
C LYS A 190 -9.80 22.11 -25.93
N ALA A 191 -9.82 21.04 -25.12
CA ALA A 191 -8.83 19.98 -25.19
C ALA A 191 -8.86 19.25 -26.54
N GLU A 192 -10.05 18.96 -27.08
CA GLU A 192 -10.22 18.38 -28.41
C GLU A 192 -9.62 19.28 -29.50
N ALA A 193 -9.92 20.58 -29.47
CA ALA A 193 -9.35 21.53 -30.42
C ALA A 193 -7.81 21.62 -30.35
N LEU A 194 -7.25 21.55 -29.13
CA LEU A 194 -5.81 21.54 -28.91
C LEU A 194 -5.19 20.21 -29.38
N ALA A 195 -5.79 19.06 -29.07
CA ALA A 195 -5.34 17.75 -29.53
C ALA A 195 -5.35 17.66 -31.06
N ASP A 196 -6.38 18.20 -31.72
CA ASP A 196 -6.44 18.30 -33.19
C ASP A 196 -5.30 19.14 -33.76
N ALA A 197 -4.96 20.25 -33.10
CA ALA A 197 -3.84 21.09 -33.50
C ALA A 197 -2.50 20.34 -33.34
N MET A 198 -2.32 19.61 -32.23
CA MET A 198 -1.15 18.75 -31.99
C MET A 198 -1.02 17.64 -33.04
N ARG A 199 -2.12 16.99 -33.44
CA ARG A 199 -2.11 16.01 -34.54
C ARG A 199 -1.65 16.62 -35.85
N ARG A 200 -2.15 17.81 -36.20
CA ARG A 200 -1.72 18.53 -37.41
C ARG A 200 -0.25 18.96 -37.36
N ALA A 201 0.27 19.22 -36.16
CA ALA A 201 1.70 19.51 -35.94
C ALA A 201 2.60 18.27 -36.00
N GLY A 202 2.03 17.06 -36.14
CA GLY A 202 2.78 15.81 -36.31
C GLY A 202 3.02 15.02 -35.02
N LEU A 203 2.39 15.39 -33.90
CA LEU A 203 2.43 14.56 -32.69
C LEU A 203 1.68 13.24 -32.92
N GLY A 204 2.34 12.13 -32.62
CA GLY A 204 1.77 10.80 -32.78
C GLY A 204 0.66 10.49 -31.76
N GLU A 205 -0.27 9.61 -32.15
CA GLU A 205 -1.43 9.26 -31.33
C GLU A 205 -1.03 8.61 -29.99
N SER A 206 0.13 7.95 -29.94
CA SER A 206 0.70 7.39 -28.70
C SER A 206 1.04 8.46 -27.65
N ARG A 207 1.44 9.66 -28.07
CA ARG A 207 1.69 10.77 -27.13
C ARG A 207 0.38 11.43 -26.74
N LEU A 208 -0.57 11.53 -27.66
CA LEU A 208 -1.88 12.11 -27.37
C LEU A 208 -2.71 11.26 -26.40
N SER A 209 -2.52 9.95 -26.36
CA SER A 209 -3.16 9.09 -25.36
C SER A 209 -2.62 9.32 -23.94
N ASP A 210 -1.44 9.94 -23.80
CA ASP A 210 -0.90 10.38 -22.51
C ASP A 210 -1.58 11.65 -21.98
N LEU A 211 -2.32 12.38 -22.83
CA LEU A 211 -3.13 13.54 -22.43
C LEU A 211 -4.39 13.11 -21.68
N GLU A 212 -4.65 13.74 -20.53
CA GLU A 212 -5.92 13.66 -19.82
C GLU A 212 -6.50 15.08 -19.65
N SER A 213 -7.71 15.29 -20.20
CA SER A 213 -8.46 16.53 -20.04
C SER A 213 -9.97 16.25 -20.04
N PRO A 214 -10.77 16.89 -19.17
CA PRO A 214 -10.35 17.76 -18.06
C PRO A 214 -9.42 17.05 -17.08
N ALA A 215 -8.51 17.78 -16.46
CA ALA A 215 -7.52 17.21 -15.55
C ALA A 215 -8.19 16.54 -14.34
N GLY A 216 -8.06 15.21 -14.23
CA GLY A 216 -8.54 14.45 -13.09
C GLY A 216 -9.98 13.97 -13.18
N PRO A 217 -10.46 13.24 -12.14
CA PRO A 217 -11.85 12.82 -12.04
C PRO A 217 -12.81 14.02 -11.92
N ASP A 218 -14.05 13.84 -12.37
CA ASP A 218 -15.11 14.81 -12.16
C ASP A 218 -15.58 14.78 -10.71
N ILE A 219 -15.30 15.86 -9.99
CA ILE A 219 -15.73 16.07 -8.59
C ILE A 219 -16.72 17.24 -8.48
N GLN A 220 -17.28 17.69 -9.61
CA GLN A 220 -18.14 18.89 -9.68
C GLN A 220 -17.45 20.16 -9.15
N ALA A 221 -16.16 20.31 -9.45
CA ALA A 221 -15.34 21.43 -8.97
C ALA A 221 -15.89 22.79 -9.44
N GLY A 222 -16.11 23.70 -8.50
CA GLY A 222 -16.53 25.08 -8.71
C GLY A 222 -15.45 26.12 -8.40
N THR A 223 -14.38 25.75 -7.67
CA THR A 223 -13.30 26.67 -7.27
C THR A 223 -11.94 26.25 -7.84
N PRO A 224 -10.96 27.17 -7.98
CA PRO A 224 -9.61 26.80 -8.44
C PRO A 224 -8.92 25.75 -7.54
N ALA A 225 -9.18 25.77 -6.24
CA ALA A 225 -8.64 24.79 -5.30
C ALA A 225 -9.26 23.39 -5.50
N GLU A 226 -10.57 23.32 -5.79
CA GLU A 226 -11.22 22.05 -6.13
C GLU A 226 -10.74 21.51 -7.48
N VAL A 227 -10.57 22.37 -8.49
CA VAL A 227 -9.99 21.98 -9.78
C VAL A 227 -8.57 21.44 -9.60
N ALA A 228 -7.77 22.09 -8.76
CA ALA A 228 -6.43 21.62 -8.41
C ALA A 228 -6.46 20.25 -7.71
N LEU A 229 -7.38 20.05 -6.78
CA LEU A 229 -7.59 18.76 -6.09
C LEU A 229 -7.94 17.65 -7.09
N ALA A 230 -8.86 17.92 -8.03
CA ALA A 230 -9.20 16.98 -9.10
C ALA A 230 -7.96 16.63 -9.95
N ALA A 231 -7.23 17.64 -10.42
CA ALA A 231 -6.02 17.44 -11.21
C ALA A 231 -4.98 16.59 -10.47
N VAL A 232 -4.71 16.89 -9.19
CA VAL A 232 -3.78 16.10 -8.38
C VAL A 232 -4.29 14.68 -8.13
N ALA A 233 -5.59 14.47 -7.95
CA ALA A 233 -6.15 13.12 -7.87
C ALA A 233 -5.93 12.33 -9.17
N GLY A 234 -6.03 12.98 -10.33
CA GLY A 234 -5.66 12.41 -11.63
C GLY A 234 -4.18 12.01 -11.71
N LEU A 235 -3.29 12.89 -11.24
CA LEU A 235 -1.85 12.62 -11.15
C LEU A 235 -1.53 11.42 -10.24
N VAL A 236 -2.12 11.38 -9.05
CA VAL A 236 -1.96 10.25 -8.10
C VAL A 236 -2.44 8.94 -8.74
N ARG A 237 -3.57 8.96 -9.43
CA ARG A 237 -4.09 7.78 -10.15
C ARG A 237 -3.12 7.32 -11.24
N ALA A 238 -2.58 8.25 -12.03
CA ALA A 238 -1.58 7.94 -13.05
C ALA A 238 -0.30 7.34 -12.43
N HIS A 239 0.15 7.88 -11.30
CA HIS A 239 1.33 7.40 -10.59
C HIS A 239 1.15 6.00 -9.99
N ARG A 240 0.00 5.73 -9.37
CA ARG A 240 -0.33 4.40 -8.82
C ARG A 240 -0.38 3.32 -9.91
N ARG A 241 -0.99 3.65 -11.07
CA ARG A 241 -1.04 2.74 -12.23
C ARG A 241 0.35 2.46 -12.80
N ALA A 242 1.17 3.50 -12.97
CA ALA A 242 2.53 3.36 -13.47
C ALA A 242 3.44 2.55 -12.52
N SER A 243 3.16 2.61 -11.22
CA SER A 243 3.90 1.84 -10.20
C SER A 243 3.44 0.39 -10.09
N GLY A 244 2.32 -0.03 -10.70
CA GLY A 244 1.76 -1.36 -10.43
C GLY A 244 1.33 -1.55 -8.98
N ALA A 245 1.01 -0.47 -8.28
CA ALA A 245 0.49 -0.56 -6.92
C ALA A 245 -0.83 -1.34 -6.93
N ALA A 246 -0.95 -2.35 -6.07
CA ALA A 246 -2.19 -3.10 -5.93
C ALA A 246 -3.35 -2.14 -5.63
N PRO A 247 -4.55 -2.34 -6.22
CA PRO A 247 -5.72 -1.58 -5.83
C PRO A 247 -5.95 -1.71 -4.32
N SER A 248 -6.45 -0.64 -3.68
CA SER A 248 -6.75 -0.64 -2.26
C SER A 248 -7.56 -1.88 -1.87
N ARG A 249 -7.26 -2.48 -0.70
CA ARG A 249 -7.95 -3.66 -0.14
C ARG A 249 -9.49 -3.51 -0.08
N ASP A 250 -9.99 -2.28 -0.20
CA ASP A 250 -11.39 -1.88 -0.17
C ASP A 250 -12.09 -1.77 -1.53
N ALA A 251 -11.48 -2.21 -2.64
CA ALA A 251 -12.21 -2.37 -3.92
C ALA A 251 -13.40 -3.36 -3.82
N HIS A 252 -13.59 -4.01 -2.67
CA HIS A 252 -14.71 -4.88 -2.32
C HIS A 252 -15.77 -4.25 -1.40
N LEU A 253 -15.78 -2.94 -1.14
CA LEU A 253 -16.86 -2.32 -0.36
C LEU A 253 -18.19 -2.16 -1.15
N ASP A 254 -18.18 -2.38 -2.47
CA ASP A 254 -19.38 -2.25 -3.33
C ASP A 254 -19.94 -3.56 -3.89
N GLU A 255 -19.39 -4.73 -3.53
CA GLU A 255 -19.98 -6.03 -3.91
C GLU A 255 -20.28 -6.89 -2.68
N PRO A 256 -21.53 -7.38 -2.50
CA PRO A 256 -21.82 -8.37 -1.48
C PRO A 256 -21.10 -9.66 -1.86
N ARG A 257 -19.94 -9.90 -1.24
CA ARG A 257 -19.15 -11.12 -1.40
C ARG A 257 -20.08 -12.32 -1.21
N ALA A 258 -20.31 -13.07 -2.30
CA ALA A 258 -21.03 -14.33 -2.25
C ALA A 258 -20.35 -15.21 -1.21
N ALA A 259 -21.05 -15.48 -0.12
CA ALA A 259 -20.54 -16.27 0.98
C ALA A 259 -20.30 -17.70 0.49
N GLU A 260 -19.04 -18.15 0.51
CA GLU A 260 -18.75 -19.59 0.50
C GLU A 260 -19.49 -20.26 1.67
N PRO A 261 -20.04 -21.47 1.46
CA PRO A 261 -21.01 -22.04 2.39
C PRO A 261 -20.38 -22.28 3.77
N ALA A 262 -21.04 -21.71 4.78
CA ALA A 262 -20.70 -21.72 6.20
C ALA A 262 -20.57 -23.12 6.85
N ALA A 263 -20.75 -24.21 6.09
CA ALA A 263 -20.73 -25.57 6.60
C ALA A 263 -19.34 -26.03 7.08
N ALA A 264 -18.25 -25.53 6.48
CA ALA A 264 -16.89 -25.97 6.83
C ALA A 264 -16.37 -25.37 8.16
N ARG A 265 -16.96 -24.27 8.64
CA ARG A 265 -16.51 -23.57 9.87
C ARG A 265 -17.22 -24.06 11.14
N ALA A 266 -18.26 -24.87 11.00
CA ALA A 266 -19.08 -25.36 12.11
C ALA A 266 -18.48 -26.56 12.88
N ALA A 267 -17.32 -27.08 12.47
CA ALA A 267 -16.74 -28.29 13.07
C ALA A 267 -15.81 -28.06 14.27
N ALA A 268 -15.57 -26.81 14.69
CA ALA A 268 -14.88 -26.50 15.95
C ALA A 268 -15.83 -25.75 16.88
N ALA A 269 -16.21 -26.37 18.00
CA ALA A 269 -17.22 -25.87 18.93
C ALA A 269 -16.79 -24.55 19.60
N ALA A 270 -17.09 -23.43 18.95
CA ALA A 270 -17.04 -22.10 19.54
C ALA A 270 -18.33 -21.89 20.34
N TYR A 271 -18.19 -21.57 21.63
CA TYR A 271 -19.30 -21.21 22.50
C TYR A 271 -20.02 -19.98 21.94
N VAL A 272 -21.35 -19.99 21.85
CA VAL A 272 -22.10 -18.85 21.31
C VAL A 272 -22.52 -17.92 22.45
N ASN A 273 -22.10 -16.65 22.37
CA ASN A 273 -22.50 -15.63 23.34
C ASN A 273 -24.01 -15.33 23.23
N PRO A 274 -24.80 -15.49 24.32
CA PRO A 274 -26.26 -15.36 24.25
C PRO A 274 -26.77 -13.93 24.04
N VAL A 275 -25.91 -12.91 24.20
CA VAL A 275 -26.28 -11.50 24.05
C VAL A 275 -26.16 -11.04 22.60
N CYS A 276 -25.06 -11.38 21.94
CA CYS A 276 -24.76 -10.91 20.57
C CYS A 276 -24.80 -12.03 19.53
N LEU A 277 -24.99 -13.28 19.96
CA LEU A 277 -25.13 -14.47 19.15
C LEU A 277 -23.90 -14.78 18.28
N ARG A 278 -22.74 -14.25 18.66
CA ARG A 278 -21.48 -14.53 17.98
C ARG A 278 -20.76 -15.72 18.63
N PRO A 279 -20.12 -16.60 17.85
CA PRO A 279 -19.22 -17.60 18.38
C PRO A 279 -18.02 -16.92 19.06
N ILE A 280 -17.63 -17.45 20.20
CA ILE A 280 -16.51 -17.02 21.02
C ILE A 280 -15.70 -18.27 21.35
N ASP A 281 -14.38 -18.15 21.27
CA ASP A 281 -13.47 -19.11 21.88
C ASP A 281 -13.39 -18.82 23.39
N PRO A 282 -13.80 -19.76 24.26
CA PRO A 282 -13.68 -19.63 25.71
C PRO A 282 -12.30 -19.19 26.21
N ALA A 283 -11.22 -19.58 25.52
CA ALA A 283 -9.84 -19.25 25.91
C ALA A 283 -9.47 -17.77 25.70
N SER A 284 -10.22 -17.05 24.85
CA SER A 284 -9.99 -15.64 24.53
C SER A 284 -11.11 -14.71 25.00
N ALA A 285 -12.04 -15.23 25.80
CA ALA A 285 -13.18 -14.46 26.28
C ALA A 285 -12.73 -13.30 27.18
N LEU A 286 -13.25 -12.10 26.89
CA LEU A 286 -12.90 -10.90 27.66
C LEU A 286 -13.54 -10.90 29.05
N HIS A 287 -14.73 -11.48 29.17
CA HIS A 287 -15.44 -11.62 30.45
C HIS A 287 -16.07 -12.99 30.59
N THR A 288 -16.12 -13.47 31.83
CA THR A 288 -16.76 -14.72 32.22
C THR A 288 -17.70 -14.51 33.40
N VAL A 289 -18.83 -15.20 33.38
CA VAL A 289 -19.81 -15.21 34.49
C VAL A 289 -20.30 -16.64 34.69
N SER A 290 -20.24 -17.15 35.92
CA SER A 290 -20.71 -18.50 36.26
C SER A 290 -22.03 -18.42 37.05
N ILE A 291 -23.09 -19.02 36.52
CA ILE A 291 -24.43 -19.06 37.13
C ILE A 291 -24.93 -20.50 37.03
N GLU A 292 -25.50 -21.03 38.12
CA GLU A 292 -26.06 -22.40 38.18
C GLU A 292 -25.08 -23.50 37.70
N GLY A 293 -23.78 -23.32 37.93
CA GLY A 293 -22.74 -24.28 37.52
C GLY A 293 -22.29 -24.17 36.06
N ALA A 294 -22.88 -23.28 35.26
CA ALA A 294 -22.51 -23.05 33.87
C ALA A 294 -21.74 -21.72 33.69
N THR A 295 -20.57 -21.79 33.04
CA THR A 295 -19.75 -20.63 32.70
C THR A 295 -20.19 -20.02 31.36
N HIS A 296 -20.44 -18.71 31.37
CA HIS A 296 -20.87 -17.93 30.23
C HIS A 296 -19.78 -16.94 29.81
N TYR A 297 -19.51 -16.87 28.51
CA TYR A 297 -18.38 -16.13 27.93
C TYR A 297 -18.87 -14.93 27.09
N PHE A 298 -18.23 -13.77 27.25
CA PHE A 298 -18.61 -12.54 26.57
C PHE A 298 -17.45 -11.88 25.84
N CYS A 299 -17.73 -11.35 24.64
CA CYS A 299 -16.72 -10.77 23.74
C CYS A 299 -16.35 -9.34 24.08
N CYS A 300 -17.18 -8.63 24.86
CA CYS A 300 -16.96 -7.23 25.19
C CYS A 300 -17.68 -6.81 26.48
N ASN A 301 -17.26 -5.68 27.04
CA ASN A 301 -17.87 -5.05 28.22
C ASN A 301 -19.38 -4.83 28.03
N GLY A 302 -19.81 -4.44 26.82
CA GLY A 302 -21.22 -4.16 26.51
C GLY A 302 -22.11 -5.39 26.52
N CYS A 303 -21.59 -6.56 26.09
CA CYS A 303 -22.34 -7.81 26.20
C CYS A 303 -22.49 -8.24 27.66
N LYS A 304 -21.41 -8.13 28.44
CA LYS A 304 -21.44 -8.43 29.88
C LYS A 304 -22.46 -7.53 30.61
N ALA A 305 -22.42 -6.22 30.37
CA ALA A 305 -23.33 -5.27 31.01
C ALA A 305 -24.81 -5.53 30.69
N LYS A 306 -25.12 -5.91 29.45
CA LYS A 306 -26.49 -6.30 29.07
C LYS A 306 -26.92 -7.60 29.75
N PHE A 307 -26.02 -8.58 29.84
CA PHE A 307 -26.28 -9.83 30.55
C PHE A 307 -26.54 -9.58 32.03
N ASP A 308 -25.69 -8.79 32.71
CA ASP A 308 -25.86 -8.44 34.13
C ASP A 308 -27.17 -7.68 34.40
N GLY A 309 -27.65 -6.90 33.43
CA GLY A 309 -28.89 -6.13 33.54
C GLY A 309 -30.18 -6.95 33.45
N ASP A 310 -30.15 -8.10 32.77
CA ASP A 310 -31.29 -9.03 32.70
C ASP A 310 -30.83 -10.48 32.46
N PRO A 311 -30.23 -11.13 33.48
CA PRO A 311 -29.59 -12.43 33.30
C PRO A 311 -30.56 -13.54 32.85
N MET A 312 -31.79 -13.54 33.39
CA MET A 312 -32.78 -14.59 33.12
C MET A 312 -33.19 -14.64 31.65
N LYS A 313 -33.38 -13.48 31.02
CA LYS A 313 -33.68 -13.37 29.60
C LYS A 313 -32.59 -14.02 28.73
N TYR A 314 -31.33 -13.76 29.03
CA TYR A 314 -30.22 -14.27 28.23
C TYR A 314 -29.87 -15.72 28.54
N LEU A 315 -30.13 -16.19 29.76
CA LEU A 315 -30.06 -17.62 30.10
C LEU A 315 -31.12 -18.43 29.33
N GLU A 316 -32.32 -17.88 29.15
CA GLU A 316 -33.35 -18.53 28.33
C GLU A 316 -32.96 -18.58 26.85
N ILE A 317 -32.34 -17.52 26.32
CA ILE A 317 -31.78 -17.51 24.96
C ILE A 317 -30.66 -18.55 24.81
N ALA A 318 -29.77 -18.65 25.79
CA ALA A 318 -28.70 -19.66 25.81
C ALA A 318 -29.28 -21.08 25.76
N ARG A 319 -30.26 -21.39 26.62
CA ARG A 319 -30.90 -22.72 26.68
C ARG A 319 -31.58 -23.15 25.38
N ARG A 320 -31.95 -22.21 24.51
CA ARG A 320 -32.63 -22.49 23.23
C ARG A 320 -31.66 -22.62 22.04
N MET A 321 -30.36 -22.40 22.22
CA MET A 321 -29.37 -22.41 21.14
C MET A 321 -28.37 -23.58 21.21
N PRO A 322 -28.17 -24.34 20.12
CA PRO A 322 -27.12 -25.36 20.07
C PRO A 322 -25.74 -24.70 20.15
N GLY A 323 -24.93 -25.09 21.14
CA GLY A 323 -23.58 -24.52 21.38
C GLY A 323 -23.53 -23.35 22.38
N ALA A 324 -24.67 -22.87 22.87
CA ALA A 324 -24.75 -22.04 24.07
C ALA A 324 -25.32 -22.92 25.18
N GLY A 325 -24.52 -23.29 26.18
CA GLY A 325 -25.09 -24.12 27.25
C GLY A 325 -24.14 -24.55 28.33
N HIS A 326 -22.98 -25.12 28.00
CA HIS A 326 -22.06 -25.60 29.02
C HIS A 326 -20.63 -25.51 28.47
N GLY A 327 -19.84 -24.57 28.98
CA GLY A 327 -18.38 -24.70 28.92
C GLY A 327 -17.95 -25.91 29.78
N PRO A 328 -16.77 -26.51 29.54
CA PRO A 328 -16.29 -27.62 30.36
C PRO A 328 -16.28 -27.23 31.84
N GLU A 329 -16.73 -28.16 32.69
CA GLU A 329 -16.73 -28.02 34.15
C GLU A 329 -15.28 -27.82 34.62
N ALA A 330 -15.03 -26.76 35.39
CA ALA A 330 -13.68 -26.43 35.86
C ALA A 330 -13.23 -27.46 36.92
N ALA A 331 -12.08 -28.10 36.68
CA ALA A 331 -11.34 -28.84 37.70
C ALA A 331 -10.39 -27.91 38.46
#